data_AF-A0A314LCU3-F1
#
_entry.id   AF-A0A314LCU3-F1
#
_cell.length_a   1.000
_cell.length_b   1.000
_cell.length_c   1.000
_cell.angle_alpha   90.00
_cell.angle_beta   90.00
_cell.angle_gamma   90.00
#
_symmetry.space_group_name_H-M   'P 1'
#
loop_
_entity.id
_entity.type
_entity.pdbx_description
1 polymer ?
#
loop_
_entity_poly.entity_id
_entity_poly.type
_entity_poly.pdbx_seq_one_letter_code
_entity_poly.pdbx_strand_id
1 'polypeptide(L)'
;MILALALEGTISKMEILSAYLCKIYWGHGIYGIQSASKFYFGKHISLLSLGECAMLAAMIPAPELRSPFRDSSRGKTFQARVLKRMVEFGFLDVDMAGIAVKQPLILNSGSPDHSDGLLVISASSQVHSGMNTTCDRGLFSTIKRIWDWETESKIWEVKEDMERWATGVKRLGSINGSQVQFRRSFFS
;
A
#
# COMPACT_ATOMS: atom_id res chain seq x y z
N MET A 1 2.64 -19.45 -29.75
CA MET A 1 3.78 -18.90 -28.97
C MET A 1 4.85 -18.27 -29.88
N ILE A 2 4.48 -17.49 -30.90
CA ILE A 2 5.45 -16.81 -31.79
C ILE A 2 5.32 -15.28 -31.65
N LEU A 3 4.09 -14.78 -31.43
CA LEU A 3 3.83 -13.36 -31.17
C LEU A 3 4.51 -12.81 -29.90
N ALA A 4 4.57 -13.61 -28.83
CA ALA A 4 5.16 -13.19 -27.56
C ALA A 4 6.67 -12.97 -27.66
N LEU A 5 7.37 -13.80 -28.44
CA LEU A 5 8.81 -13.66 -28.73
C LEU A 5 9.10 -12.47 -29.66
N ALA A 6 8.22 -12.22 -30.64
CA ALA A 6 8.36 -11.09 -31.56
C ALA A 6 8.18 -9.72 -30.88
N LEU A 7 7.37 -9.65 -29.80
CA LEU A 7 7.17 -8.43 -29.00
C LEU A 7 8.39 -8.07 -28.14
N GLU A 8 9.17 -9.07 -27.73
CA GLU A 8 10.30 -8.89 -26.80
C GLU A 8 11.52 -8.25 -27.47
N GLY A 9 11.61 -8.31 -28.81
CA GLY A 9 12.70 -7.70 -29.59
C GLY A 9 12.52 -6.22 -29.92
N THR A 10 11.31 -5.65 -29.78
CA THR A 10 11.00 -4.27 -30.22
C THR A 10 10.60 -3.34 -29.09
N ILE A 11 10.16 -3.86 -27.95
CA ILE A 11 9.68 -3.08 -26.81
C ILE A 11 10.62 -3.27 -25.62
N SER A 12 11.04 -2.17 -24.99
CA SER A 12 11.88 -2.26 -23.80
C SER A 12 11.12 -2.89 -22.63
N LYS A 13 11.82 -3.65 -21.77
CA LYS A 13 11.22 -4.28 -20.58
C LYS A 13 10.51 -3.26 -19.66
N MET A 14 11.00 -2.02 -19.65
CA MET A 14 10.41 -0.91 -18.89
C MET A 14 9.07 -0.44 -19.47
N GLU A 15 8.94 -0.44 -20.79
CA GLU A 15 7.72 -0.03 -21.47
C GLU A 15 6.62 -1.08 -21.33
N ILE A 16 6.97 -2.38 -21.37
CA ILE A 16 6.03 -3.47 -21.04
C ILE A 16 5.52 -3.34 -19.61
N LEU A 17 6.42 -3.06 -18.65
CA LEU A 17 6.05 -2.85 -17.26
C LEU A 17 5.14 -1.64 -17.08
N SER A 18 5.46 -0.53 -17.75
CA SER A 18 4.63 0.69 -17.73
C SER A 18 3.23 0.42 -18.27
N ALA A 19 3.13 -0.21 -19.45
CA ALA A 19 1.84 -0.57 -20.05
C ALA A 19 1.02 -1.51 -19.16
N TYR A 20 1.68 -2.46 -18.49
CA TYR A 20 1.04 -3.33 -17.51
C TYR A 20 0.47 -2.53 -16.33
N LEU A 21 1.29 -1.71 -15.66
CA LEU A 21 0.87 -0.91 -14.50
C LEU A 21 -0.26 0.07 -14.80
N CYS A 22 -0.30 0.59 -16.04
CA CYS A 22 -1.39 1.43 -16.52
C CYS A 22 -2.70 0.67 -16.73
N LYS A 23 -2.66 -0.65 -16.94
CA LYS A 23 -3.86 -1.45 -17.25
C LYS A 23 -4.43 -2.22 -16.07
N ILE A 24 -3.60 -2.61 -15.10
CA ILE A 24 -4.06 -3.48 -14.01
C ILE A 24 -5.12 -2.81 -13.11
N TYR A 25 -5.91 -3.69 -12.49
CA TYR A 25 -6.89 -3.32 -11.48
C TYR A 25 -6.24 -3.12 -10.11
N TRP A 26 -6.57 -2.02 -9.44
CA TRP A 26 -5.99 -1.62 -8.16
C TRP A 26 -6.96 -1.73 -6.98
N GLY A 27 -8.23 -2.08 -7.23
CA GLY A 27 -9.28 -2.12 -6.22
C GLY A 27 -10.25 -0.95 -6.36
N HIS A 28 -11.44 -1.04 -5.75
CA HIS A 28 -12.45 0.03 -5.72
C HIS A 28 -12.85 0.59 -7.10
N GLY A 29 -12.86 -0.25 -8.14
CA GLY A 29 -13.17 0.20 -9.51
C GLY A 29 -12.03 0.98 -10.19
N ILE A 30 -10.85 1.09 -9.57
CA ILE A 30 -9.72 1.88 -10.08
C ILE A 30 -8.81 1.03 -10.98
N TYR A 31 -8.52 1.57 -12.16
CA TYR A 31 -7.60 0.98 -13.14
C TYR A 31 -6.44 1.94 -13.42
N GLY A 32 -5.24 1.38 -13.49
CA GLY A 32 -4.01 2.11 -13.77
C GLY A 32 -3.36 2.79 -12.57
N ILE A 33 -2.02 2.78 -12.58
CA ILE A 33 -1.18 3.26 -11.47
C ILE A 33 -1.36 4.76 -11.18
N GLN A 34 -1.58 5.60 -12.19
CA GLN A 34 -1.78 7.03 -11.98
C GLN A 34 -3.11 7.32 -11.26
N SER A 35 -4.17 6.61 -11.65
CA SER A 35 -5.47 6.67 -10.99
C SER A 35 -5.37 6.15 -9.55
N ALA A 36 -4.65 5.05 -9.33
CA ALA A 36 -4.40 4.49 -8.01
C ALA A 36 -3.64 5.47 -7.10
N SER A 37 -2.58 6.10 -7.61
CA SER A 37 -1.80 7.10 -6.87
C SER A 37 -2.67 8.27 -6.39
N LYS A 38 -3.55 8.79 -7.25
CA LYS A 38 -4.53 9.83 -6.90
C LYS A 38 -5.58 9.34 -5.91
N PHE A 39 -6.11 8.13 -6.12
CA PHE A 39 -7.14 7.56 -5.26
C PHE A 39 -6.63 7.30 -3.85
N TYR A 40 -5.48 6.64 -3.69
CA TYR A 40 -4.96 6.25 -2.37
C TYR A 40 -4.24 7.38 -1.64
N PHE A 41 -3.49 8.24 -2.36
CA PHE A 41 -2.60 9.24 -1.73
C PHE A 41 -2.88 10.68 -2.14
N GLY A 42 -3.78 10.92 -3.11
CA GLY A 42 -4.07 12.26 -3.60
C GLY A 42 -2.89 12.92 -4.35
N LYS A 43 -1.90 12.13 -4.77
CA LYS A 43 -0.64 12.62 -5.37
C LYS A 43 -0.50 12.24 -6.83
N HIS A 44 0.40 12.94 -7.52
CA HIS A 44 0.90 12.46 -8.81
C HIS A 44 1.88 11.30 -8.58
N ILE A 45 1.97 10.36 -9.53
CA ILE A 45 2.83 9.18 -9.41
C ILE A 45 4.31 9.54 -9.15
N SER A 46 4.79 10.62 -9.76
CA SER A 46 6.17 11.12 -9.59
C SER A 46 6.46 11.72 -8.21
N LEU A 47 5.43 11.98 -7.41
CA LEU A 47 5.53 12.56 -6.06
C LEU A 47 5.33 11.49 -4.96
N LEU A 48 5.17 10.23 -5.34
CA LEU A 48 5.05 9.14 -4.38
C LEU A 48 6.39 8.90 -3.69
N SER A 49 6.32 8.79 -2.36
CA SER A 49 7.45 8.32 -1.55
C SER A 49 7.71 6.83 -1.78
N LEU A 50 8.91 6.38 -1.48
CA LEU A 50 9.29 4.97 -1.54
C LEU A 50 8.33 4.07 -0.75
N GLY A 51 7.90 4.53 0.43
CA GLY A 51 6.91 3.83 1.24
C GLY A 51 5.57 3.66 0.52
N GLU A 52 5.04 4.73 -0.07
CA GLU A 52 3.77 4.69 -0.80
C GLU A 52 3.86 3.80 -2.06
N CYS A 53 4.97 3.87 -2.79
CA CYS A 53 5.26 2.95 -3.90
C CYS A 53 5.30 1.49 -3.46
N ALA A 54 5.97 1.19 -2.35
CA ALA A 54 6.02 -0.16 -1.80
C ALA A 54 4.65 -0.67 -1.36
N MET A 55 3.80 0.22 -0.84
CA MET A 55 2.42 -0.11 -0.48
C MET A 55 1.59 -0.48 -1.72
N LEU A 56 1.64 0.34 -2.78
CA LEU A 56 0.98 0.02 -4.04
C LEU A 56 1.47 -1.31 -4.61
N ALA A 57 2.80 -1.51 -4.70
CA ALA A 57 3.37 -2.77 -5.17
C ALA A 57 2.87 -3.99 -4.35
N ALA A 58 2.65 -3.81 -3.04
CA ALA A 58 2.15 -4.86 -2.18
C ALA A 58 0.68 -5.25 -2.43
N MET A 59 -0.12 -4.34 -3.02
CA MET A 59 -1.54 -4.52 -3.33
C MET A 59 -1.79 -5.33 -4.60
N ILE A 60 -0.91 -5.24 -5.60
CA ILE A 60 -1.05 -5.90 -6.91
C ILE A 60 -1.58 -7.36 -6.83
N PRO A 61 -1.11 -8.21 -5.90
CA PRO A 61 -1.53 -9.62 -5.87
C PRO A 61 -2.95 -9.83 -5.34
N ALA A 62 -3.48 -8.89 -4.56
CA ALA A 62 -4.81 -8.99 -3.96
C ALA A 62 -5.33 -7.57 -3.64
N PRO A 63 -5.76 -6.81 -4.66
CA PRO A 63 -6.06 -5.38 -4.53
C PRO A 63 -7.15 -5.07 -3.50
N GLU A 64 -8.21 -5.88 -3.46
CA GLU A 64 -9.32 -5.72 -2.51
C GLU A 64 -8.96 -6.13 -1.07
N LEU A 65 -8.19 -7.20 -0.92
CA LEU A 65 -7.85 -7.74 0.40
C LEU A 65 -6.74 -6.95 1.08
N ARG A 66 -5.79 -6.42 0.29
CA ARG A 66 -4.63 -5.68 0.79
C ARG A 66 -4.82 -4.17 0.71
N SER A 67 -6.04 -3.72 0.44
CA SER A 67 -6.37 -2.31 0.42
C SER A 67 -6.15 -1.69 1.81
N PRO A 68 -5.42 -0.57 1.90
CA PRO A 68 -5.16 0.10 3.17
C PRO A 68 -6.43 0.70 3.79
N PHE A 69 -7.48 0.93 2.99
CA PHE A 69 -8.80 1.35 3.49
C PHE A 69 -9.55 0.24 4.21
N ARG A 70 -9.27 -1.02 3.88
CA ARG A 70 -9.90 -2.18 4.51
C ARG A 70 -9.21 -2.54 5.82
N ASP A 71 -7.88 -2.61 5.80
CA ASP A 71 -7.06 -2.94 6.97
C ASP A 71 -5.68 -2.26 6.82
N SER A 72 -5.55 -1.11 7.47
CA SER A 72 -4.31 -0.31 7.43
C SER A 72 -3.13 -1.05 8.06
N SER A 73 -3.38 -1.82 9.12
CA SER A 73 -2.36 -2.61 9.81
C SER A 73 -1.78 -3.68 8.89
N ARG A 74 -2.64 -4.50 8.26
CA ARG A 74 -2.18 -5.54 7.31
C ARG A 74 -1.48 -4.93 6.12
N GLY A 75 -1.97 -3.79 5.63
CA GLY A 75 -1.33 -3.01 4.59
C GLY A 75 0.14 -2.69 4.94
N LYS A 76 0.40 -2.20 6.16
CA LYS A 76 1.77 -1.95 6.66
C LYS A 76 2.63 -3.22 6.68
N THR A 77 2.10 -4.36 7.10
CA THR A 77 2.84 -5.64 7.06
C THR A 77 3.24 -6.01 5.62
N PHE A 78 2.33 -5.83 4.66
CA PHE A 78 2.62 -6.13 3.25
C PHE A 78 3.62 -5.14 2.64
N GLN A 79 3.55 -3.86 3.00
CA GLN A 79 4.53 -2.85 2.64
C GLN A 79 5.93 -3.26 3.13
N ALA A 80 6.06 -3.61 4.41
CA ALA A 80 7.34 -4.03 5.00
C ALA A 80 7.93 -5.25 4.26
N ARG A 81 7.09 -6.21 3.86
CA ARG A 81 7.54 -7.38 3.08
C ARG A 81 8.11 -7.00 1.71
N VAL A 82 7.52 -6.03 1.03
CA VAL A 82 8.06 -5.53 -0.25
C VAL A 82 9.41 -4.86 -0.03
N LEU A 83 9.53 -4.02 0.99
CA LEU A 83 10.80 -3.34 1.32
C LEU A 83 11.92 -4.33 1.69
N LYS A 84 11.62 -5.37 2.48
CA LYS A 84 12.57 -6.44 2.79
C LYS A 84 13.09 -7.11 1.51
N ARG A 85 12.19 -7.43 0.57
CA ARG A 85 12.57 -8.00 -0.73
C ARG A 85 13.42 -7.05 -1.57
N MET A 86 13.10 -5.75 -1.60
CA MET A 86 13.91 -4.77 -2.34
C MET A 86 15.36 -4.75 -1.85
N VAL A 87 15.58 -4.90 -0.54
CA VAL A 87 16.92 -5.00 0.04
C VAL A 87 17.58 -6.34 -0.29
N GLU A 88 16.85 -7.46 -0.22
CA GLU A 88 17.36 -8.79 -0.59
C GLU A 88 17.88 -8.83 -2.04
N PHE A 89 17.22 -8.12 -2.96
CA PHE A 89 17.63 -8.01 -4.37
C PHE A 89 18.63 -6.87 -4.62
N GLY A 90 19.05 -6.12 -3.60
CA GLY A 90 20.04 -5.05 -3.71
C GLY A 90 19.55 -3.75 -4.37
N PHE A 91 18.23 -3.56 -4.50
CA PHE A 91 17.65 -2.31 -5.03
C PHE A 91 17.54 -1.20 -3.98
N LEU A 92 17.64 -1.56 -2.70
CA LEU A 92 17.46 -0.64 -1.59
C LEU A 92 18.44 -0.96 -0.46
N ASP A 93 18.90 0.07 0.24
CA ASP A 93 19.71 -0.11 1.45
C ASP A 93 18.83 -0.43 2.68
N VAL A 94 19.41 -1.16 3.64
CA VAL A 94 18.72 -1.58 4.87
C VAL A 94 18.23 -0.37 5.67
N ASP A 95 19.02 0.69 5.75
CA ASP A 95 18.66 1.89 6.53
C ASP A 95 17.53 2.67 5.87
N MET A 96 17.56 2.80 4.54
CA MET A 96 16.47 3.39 3.78
C MET A 96 15.16 2.60 3.92
N ALA A 97 15.23 1.26 3.94
CA ALA A 97 14.06 0.42 4.18
C ALA A 97 13.45 0.67 5.58
N GLY A 98 14.29 0.82 6.60
CA GLY A 98 13.86 1.16 7.96
C GLY A 98 13.17 2.52 8.03
N ILE A 99 13.72 3.53 7.36
CA ILE A 99 13.11 4.87 7.27
C ILE A 99 11.75 4.81 6.56
N ALA A 100 11.66 4.10 5.44
CA ALA A 100 10.43 3.98 4.65
C ALA A 100 9.28 3.29 5.41
N VAL A 101 9.57 2.28 6.25
CA VAL A 101 8.54 1.65 7.10
C VAL A 101 8.02 2.59 8.18
N LYS A 102 8.90 3.43 8.75
CA LYS A 102 8.53 4.37 9.82
C LYS A 102 7.65 5.51 9.33
N GLN A 103 7.75 5.87 8.05
CA GLN A 103 6.92 6.93 7.45
C GLN A 103 5.43 6.60 7.59
N PRO A 104 4.61 7.54 8.10
CA PRO A 104 3.16 7.38 8.12
C PRO A 104 2.63 7.40 6.69
N LEU A 105 1.67 6.51 6.40
CA LEU A 105 0.99 6.49 5.11
C LEU A 105 -0.23 7.41 5.21
N ILE A 106 -0.15 8.57 4.55
CA ILE A 106 -1.26 9.52 4.50
C ILE A 106 -2.20 9.06 3.41
N LEU A 107 -3.26 8.36 3.80
CA LEU A 107 -4.29 7.90 2.88
C LEU A 107 -5.27 9.05 2.61
N ASN A 108 -5.66 9.21 1.35
CA ASN A 108 -6.74 10.11 0.98
C ASN A 108 -8.06 9.50 1.44
N SER A 109 -8.59 9.94 2.58
CA SER A 109 -9.82 9.42 3.17
C SER A 109 -11.09 10.00 2.53
N GLY A 110 -11.03 10.47 1.28
CA GLY A 110 -12.21 10.80 0.51
C GLY A 110 -12.93 9.51 0.12
N SER A 111 -13.79 9.02 1.00
CA SER A 111 -14.83 8.07 0.62
C SER A 111 -15.54 8.64 -0.61
N PRO A 112 -15.65 7.91 -1.73
CA PRO A 112 -16.82 8.09 -2.57
C PRO A 112 -17.97 7.50 -1.74
N ASP A 113 -18.41 8.26 -0.74
CA ASP A 113 -19.70 7.99 -0.15
C ASP A 113 -20.69 8.00 -1.30
N HIS A 114 -21.54 6.98 -1.25
CA HIS A 114 -22.75 6.75 -2.02
C HIS A 114 -23.14 7.90 -2.97
N SER A 115 -23.51 7.57 -4.20
CA SER A 115 -24.29 8.46 -5.04
C SER A 115 -25.64 8.75 -4.37
N ASP A 116 -25.65 9.63 -3.37
CA ASP A 116 -26.82 10.35 -2.93
C ASP A 116 -26.95 11.51 -3.91
N GLY A 117 -27.64 11.21 -5.00
CA GLY A 117 -28.13 12.24 -5.91
C GLY A 117 -28.87 13.28 -5.09
N LEU A 118 -28.29 14.48 -5.05
CA LEU A 118 -28.93 15.69 -4.57
C LEU A 118 -30.15 15.98 -5.46
N LEU A 119 -31.29 15.37 -5.16
CA LEU A 119 -32.60 15.82 -5.64
C LEU A 119 -33.26 16.62 -4.52
N VAL A 120 -33.10 17.93 -4.63
CA VAL A 120 -34.03 18.90 -4.04
C VAL A 120 -35.37 18.71 -4.71
N ILE A 121 -36.34 18.08 -4.03
CA ILE A 121 -37.76 18.25 -4.34
C ILE A 121 -38.54 18.44 -3.03
N SER A 122 -39.25 19.55 -3.03
CA SER A 122 -40.17 20.16 -2.07
C SER A 122 -41.22 19.26 -1.40
N ALA A 123 -41.64 19.73 -0.22
CA ALA A 123 -43.00 19.77 0.33
C ALA A 123 -43.48 18.64 1.28
N SER A 124 -43.65 19.05 2.55
CA SER A 124 -44.74 18.76 3.51
C SER A 124 -45.26 17.33 3.70
N SER A 125 -45.05 16.76 4.90
CA SER A 125 -46.13 16.45 5.87
C SER A 125 -45.58 15.76 7.12
N GLN A 126 -46.29 15.90 8.23
CA GLN A 126 -45.86 15.55 9.58
C GLN A 126 -46.58 14.28 10.10
N VAL A 127 -45.86 13.50 10.96
CA VAL A 127 -46.31 12.57 12.04
C VAL A 127 -46.96 11.21 11.62
N HIS A 128 -46.82 10.03 12.28
CA HIS A 128 -46.59 9.61 13.68
C HIS A 128 -45.97 8.19 13.87
N SER A 129 -45.25 8.05 15.01
CA SER A 129 -45.19 6.91 15.97
C SER A 129 -44.45 5.59 15.65
N GLY A 130 -43.54 5.18 16.56
CA GLY A 130 -43.14 3.77 16.72
C GLY A 130 -41.70 3.50 17.22
N MET A 131 -41.47 3.63 18.54
CA MET A 131 -40.56 2.83 19.40
C MET A 131 -39.28 2.13 18.83
N ASN A 132 -38.12 2.75 19.14
CA ASN A 132 -36.87 2.22 19.75
C ASN A 132 -36.31 0.81 19.44
N THR A 133 -35.33 0.74 18.53
CA THR A 133 -34.01 0.06 18.75
C THR A 133 -32.92 0.68 17.86
N THR A 134 -32.56 1.95 18.08
CA THR A 134 -31.41 2.58 17.41
C THR A 134 -30.56 3.37 18.39
N CYS A 135 -30.20 2.72 19.50
CA CYS A 135 -29.12 3.16 20.36
C CYS A 135 -27.90 2.25 20.08
N ASP A 136 -26.69 2.77 20.15
CA ASP A 136 -25.41 2.04 20.11
C ASP A 136 -24.67 1.76 18.79
N ARG A 137 -25.10 2.24 17.61
CA ARG A 137 -24.21 2.18 16.42
C ARG A 137 -23.31 3.41 16.20
N GLY A 138 -23.65 4.58 16.76
CA GLY A 138 -22.93 5.84 16.51
C GLY A 138 -21.78 6.14 17.49
N LEU A 139 -21.88 5.71 18.74
CA LEU A 139 -20.87 6.00 19.77
C LEU A 139 -19.64 5.11 19.58
N PHE A 140 -19.85 3.81 19.29
CA PHE A 140 -18.76 2.85 19.10
C PHE A 140 -17.93 3.17 17.85
N SER A 141 -18.56 3.64 16.76
CA SER A 141 -17.86 4.09 15.56
C SER A 141 -17.07 5.39 15.78
N THR A 142 -17.53 6.25 16.69
CA THR A 142 -16.83 7.49 17.06
C THR A 142 -15.67 7.24 18.02
N ILE A 143 -15.81 6.31 18.98
CA ILE A 143 -14.72 5.90 19.88
C ILE A 143 -13.64 5.12 19.10
N LYS A 144 -14.03 4.26 18.16
CA LYS A 144 -13.09 3.59 17.25
C LYS A 144 -12.33 4.57 16.36
N ARG A 145 -12.89 5.75 16.04
CA ARG A 145 -12.17 6.85 15.37
C ARG A 145 -11.18 7.57 16.28
N ILE A 146 -11.41 7.59 17.59
CA ILE A 146 -10.58 8.33 18.56
C ILE A 146 -9.33 7.52 18.94
N TRP A 147 -9.43 6.19 19.07
CA TRP A 147 -8.27 5.37 19.44
C TRP A 147 -8.44 3.89 19.04
N ASP A 148 -7.68 3.41 18.05
CA ASP A 148 -7.64 1.99 17.65
C ASP A 148 -6.28 1.38 18.00
N TRP A 149 -6.12 1.04 19.28
CA TRP A 149 -4.89 0.52 19.87
C TRP A 149 -4.44 -0.82 19.26
N GLU A 150 -5.36 -1.63 18.71
CA GLU A 150 -5.01 -2.88 18.03
C GLU A 150 -4.28 -2.60 16.71
N THR A 151 -4.76 -1.61 15.95
CA THR A 151 -4.14 -1.19 14.70
C THR A 151 -2.78 -0.57 14.97
N GLU A 152 -2.66 0.29 15.98
CA GLU A 152 -1.38 0.88 16.39
C GLU A 152 -0.38 -0.18 16.88
N SER A 153 -0.83 -1.11 17.72
CA SER A 153 0.03 -2.20 18.24
C SER A 153 0.64 -3.03 17.12
N LYS A 154 -0.15 -3.39 16.11
CA LYS A 154 0.35 -4.14 14.95
C LYS A 154 1.28 -3.29 14.08
N ILE A 155 1.03 -1.99 13.94
CA ILE A 155 1.95 -1.09 13.22
C ILE A 155 3.29 -0.99 13.97
N TRP A 156 3.27 -0.96 15.29
CA TRP A 156 4.47 -1.00 16.13
C TRP A 156 5.22 -2.33 16.01
N GLU A 157 4.50 -3.46 16.05
CA GLU A 157 5.08 -4.78 15.83
C GLU A 157 5.82 -4.87 14.49
N VAL A 158 5.20 -4.38 13.41
CA VAL A 158 5.83 -4.34 12.08
C VAL A 158 7.10 -3.47 12.06
N LYS A 159 7.11 -2.34 12.79
CA LYS A 159 8.30 -1.48 12.90
C LYS A 159 9.41 -2.19 13.65
N GLU A 160 9.10 -2.80 14.79
CA GLU A 160 10.08 -3.52 15.61
C GLU A 160 10.65 -4.73 14.84
N ASP A 161 9.81 -5.49 14.16
CA ASP A 161 10.22 -6.61 13.31
C ASP A 161 11.12 -6.15 12.15
N MET A 162 10.91 -4.94 11.64
CA MET A 162 11.80 -4.36 10.64
C MET A 162 13.15 -3.99 11.23
N GLU A 163 13.19 -3.42 12.45
CA GLU A 163 14.44 -3.08 13.14
C GLU A 163 15.25 -4.33 13.54
N ARG A 164 14.56 -5.36 14.06
CA ARG A 164 15.16 -6.66 14.36
C ARG A 164 15.76 -7.30 13.11
N TRP A 165 15.00 -7.30 12.01
CA TRP A 165 15.48 -7.79 10.72
C TRP A 165 16.68 -6.98 10.19
N ALA A 166 16.61 -5.65 10.24
CA ALA A 166 17.70 -4.77 9.80
C ALA A 166 19.00 -5.03 10.58
N THR A 167 18.89 -5.22 11.90
CA THR A 167 20.02 -5.59 12.76
C THR A 167 20.61 -6.94 12.36
N GLY A 168 19.76 -7.92 12.05
CA GLY A 168 20.17 -9.23 11.54
C GLY A 168 20.93 -9.14 10.21
N VAL A 169 20.40 -8.38 9.25
CA VAL A 169 21.06 -8.18 7.94
C VAL A 169 22.41 -7.47 8.09
N LYS A 170 22.51 -6.44 8.95
CA LYS A 170 23.79 -5.76 9.23
C LYS A 170 24.82 -6.71 9.85
N ARG A 171 24.39 -7.56 10.79
CA ARG A 171 25.25 -8.58 11.40
C ARG A 171 25.78 -9.56 10.35
N LEU A 172 24.91 -10.04 9.46
CA LEU A 172 25.29 -10.94 8.36
C LEU A 172 26.19 -10.24 7.33
N GLY A 173 25.94 -8.97 7.02
CA GLY A 173 26.77 -8.15 6.13
C GLY A 173 28.18 -7.95 6.68
N SER A 174 28.32 -7.75 7.99
CA SER A 174 29.64 -7.68 8.65
C SER A 174 30.41 -9.00 8.62
N ILE A 175 29.71 -10.13 8.63
CA ILE A 175 30.33 -11.47 8.53
C ILE A 175 30.72 -11.78 7.07
N ASN A 176 29.88 -11.38 6.11
CA ASN A 176 30.13 -11.57 4.69
C ASN A 176 31.07 -10.51 4.09
N GLY A 177 31.36 -9.40 4.78
CA GLY A 177 32.37 -8.41 4.36
C GLY A 177 33.76 -9.02 4.12
N SER A 178 34.06 -10.16 4.75
CA SER A 178 35.28 -10.96 4.51
C SER A 178 35.19 -11.92 3.32
N GLN A 179 34.02 -12.05 2.68
CA GLN A 179 33.72 -12.99 1.57
C GLN A 179 33.21 -12.29 0.30
N VAL A 180 32.77 -11.03 0.39
CA VAL A 180 32.12 -10.28 -0.72
C VAL A 180 33.11 -9.79 -1.78
N GLN A 181 34.42 -9.87 -1.55
CA GLN A 181 35.42 -9.55 -2.58
C GLN A 181 35.43 -10.56 -3.75
N PHE A 182 34.78 -11.73 -3.62
CA PHE A 182 34.87 -12.81 -4.61
C PHE A 182 33.72 -12.88 -5.63
N ARG A 183 32.59 -12.15 -5.45
CA ARG A 183 31.38 -12.30 -6.29
C ARG A 183 31.08 -11.16 -7.28
N ARG A 184 31.98 -10.19 -7.44
CA ARG A 184 31.82 -9.10 -8.42
C ARG A 184 32.34 -9.43 -9.83
N SER A 185 32.87 -10.63 -10.07
CA SER A 185 33.49 -11.00 -11.36
C SER A 185 32.58 -11.77 -12.34
N PHE A 186 31.30 -11.98 -12.04
CA PHE A 186 30.45 -12.89 -12.84
C PHE A 186 29.37 -12.23 -13.72
N PHE A 187 29.28 -10.90 -13.73
CA PHE A 187 28.38 -10.15 -14.63
C PHE A 187 29.10 -8.93 -15.19
N SER A 188 30.11 -9.17 -16.03
CA SER A 188 30.64 -8.18 -16.97
C SER A 188 30.63 -8.76 -18.38
#